data_AF-A0AAV0K3L2-F1
#
_entry.id   AF-A0AAV0K3L2-F1
#
_cell.length_a   1.000
_cell.length_b   1.000
_cell.length_c   1.000
_cell.angle_alpha   90.00
_cell.angle_beta   90.00
_cell.angle_gamma   90.00
#
_symmetry.space_group_name_H-M   'P 1'
#
loop_
_entity.id
_entity.type
_entity.pdbx_description
1 polymer ?
#
loop_
_entity_poly.entity_id
_entity_poly.type
_entity_poly.pdbx_seq_one_letter_code
_entity_poly.pdbx_strand_id
1 'polypeptide(L)'
;MGWSNYGLLKRTNASLHMISMRTRSGLWLLRKRQKCFATGGGDAVVNLWLDSTAADKEEAFREEEERVLRGQTMENAVQDGDFSKAIQIAFDLNRPRKLFGLFSEICRKKDVGLQMEKALCDLGQEQLRLLFEYAREWNAKPKMCHIAQLVLFQVFNSISPSVILEVKGIGEVLEGLIPYTQRHLSRIDRVVTCEE
;
A
#
# COMPACT_ATOMS: atom_id res chain seq x y z
N MET A 1 22.13 20.40 -28.11
CA MET A 1 22.35 19.00 -27.66
C MET A 1 21.17 18.63 -26.79
N GLY A 2 20.21 17.87 -27.31
CA GLY A 2 19.05 17.41 -26.55
C GLY A 2 19.42 16.11 -25.84
N TRP A 3 19.29 16.10 -24.51
CA TRP A 3 19.44 14.90 -23.70
C TRP A 3 18.04 14.34 -23.50
N SER A 4 17.80 13.12 -23.95
CA SER A 4 16.58 12.41 -23.59
C SER A 4 16.95 11.21 -22.74
N ASN A 5 16.38 11.15 -21.54
CA ASN A 5 16.51 10.04 -20.61
C ASN A 5 15.56 8.93 -21.09
N TYR A 6 16.10 7.79 -21.53
CA TYR A 6 15.30 6.67 -21.97
C TYR A 6 15.62 5.45 -21.10
N GLY A 7 14.65 5.00 -20.30
CA GLY A 7 14.54 3.62 -19.77
C GLY A 7 15.62 3.12 -18.81
N LEU A 8 15.17 2.70 -17.61
CA LEU A 8 15.93 1.74 -16.77
C LEU A 8 15.83 0.34 -17.37
N LEU A 9 16.97 -0.33 -17.58
CA LEU A 9 17.00 -1.75 -17.94
C LEU A 9 17.41 -2.59 -16.72
N LYS A 10 16.44 -3.08 -15.95
CA LYS A 10 16.67 -3.98 -14.81
C LYS A 10 16.56 -5.45 -15.27
N ARG A 11 17.61 -6.00 -15.89
CA ARG A 11 17.60 -7.41 -16.35
C ARG A 11 18.43 -8.38 -15.51
N THR A 12 19.29 -7.88 -14.62
CA THR A 12 20.05 -8.68 -13.62
C THR A 12 20.32 -7.80 -12.39
N ASN A 13 21.06 -8.29 -11.37
CA ASN A 13 21.50 -7.55 -10.16
C ASN A 13 22.29 -6.23 -10.43
N ALA A 14 22.32 -5.78 -11.68
CA ALA A 14 22.88 -4.51 -12.12
C ALA A 14 21.79 -3.56 -12.63
N SER A 15 21.62 -2.41 -11.95
CA SER A 15 20.88 -1.26 -12.50
C SER A 15 21.85 -0.39 -13.29
N LEU A 16 21.51 -0.13 -14.56
CA LEU A 16 22.25 0.79 -15.42
C LEU A 16 21.30 1.91 -15.85
N HIS A 17 21.71 3.16 -15.59
CA HIS A 17 21.05 4.33 -16.13
C HIS A 17 21.58 4.60 -17.54
N MET A 18 20.70 4.62 -18.54
CA MET A 18 21.04 4.89 -19.94
C MET A 18 20.88 6.37 -20.26
N ILE A 19 21.99 7.00 -20.65
CA ILE A 19 22.00 8.37 -21.18
C ILE A 19 22.35 8.28 -22.66
N SER A 20 21.43 8.71 -23.52
CA SER A 20 21.64 8.72 -24.97
C SER A 20 22.02 10.11 -25.45
N MET A 21 23.13 10.21 -26.17
CA MET A 21 23.58 11.44 -26.82
C MET A 21 23.62 11.26 -28.34
N ARG A 22 23.09 12.25 -29.06
CA ARG A 22 23.18 12.33 -30.52
C ARG A 22 24.24 13.36 -30.91
N THR A 23 25.39 12.88 -31.40
CA THR A 23 26.47 13.74 -31.90
C THR A 23 26.35 13.93 -33.41
N ARG A 24 26.69 15.12 -33.93
CA ARG A 24 26.59 15.46 -35.36
C ARG A 24 27.89 15.25 -36.16
N SER A 25 29.02 14.95 -35.51
CA SER A 25 30.31 14.70 -36.17
C SER A 25 31.23 13.96 -35.21
N GLY A 26 32.01 13.02 -35.73
CA GLY A 26 32.77 12.04 -34.95
C GLY A 26 33.83 12.65 -34.04
N LEU A 27 33.76 12.28 -32.76
CA LEU A 27 34.87 12.38 -31.82
C LEU A 27 34.71 11.28 -30.76
N TRP A 28 35.75 10.49 -30.50
CA TRP A 28 35.76 9.43 -29.49
C TRP A 28 36.62 9.86 -28.30
N LEU A 29 36.04 9.93 -27.10
CA LEU A 29 36.74 10.20 -25.84
C LEU A 29 36.62 8.98 -24.93
N LEU A 30 37.74 8.29 -24.67
CA LEU A 30 37.80 7.25 -23.64
C LEU A 30 38.42 7.85 -22.37
N ARG A 31 37.58 8.26 -21.40
CA ARG A 31 38.06 8.74 -20.11
C ARG A 31 38.08 7.59 -19.10
N LYS A 32 39.27 7.07 -18.78
CA LYS A 32 39.48 6.13 -17.66
C LYS A 32 39.35 6.88 -16.33
N ARG A 33 38.12 7.10 -15.87
CA ARG A 33 37.83 7.25 -14.44
C ARG A 33 36.32 7.12 -14.20
N GLN A 34 35.97 6.07 -13.47
CA GLN A 34 34.64 5.60 -13.05
C GLN A 34 33.88 4.75 -14.06
N LYS A 35 33.12 3.79 -13.53
CA LYS A 35 32.54 2.61 -14.19
C LYS A 35 31.42 2.98 -15.17
N CYS A 36 31.78 3.52 -16.32
CA CYS A 36 30.86 3.77 -17.42
C CYS A 36 31.12 2.79 -18.57
N PHE A 37 30.06 2.13 -19.05
CA PHE A 37 30.11 1.33 -20.27
C PHE A 37 29.47 2.13 -21.40
N ALA A 38 30.14 2.27 -22.54
CA ALA A 38 29.63 3.02 -23.68
C ALA A 38 29.42 2.06 -24.86
N THR A 39 28.22 2.07 -25.43
CA THR A 39 27.91 1.30 -26.65
C THR A 39 27.51 2.27 -27.74
N GLY A 40 28.22 2.25 -28.87
CA GLY A 40 27.89 3.04 -30.07
C GLY A 40 27.58 2.12 -31.25
N GLY A 41 26.49 2.41 -31.96
CA GLY A 41 26.12 1.74 -33.22
C GLY A 41 26.44 2.60 -34.45
N GLY A 42 26.26 2.03 -35.65
CA GLY A 42 26.42 2.76 -36.94
C GLY A 42 25.42 3.92 -37.13
N ASP A 43 24.42 3.99 -36.26
CA ASP A 43 23.29 4.92 -36.31
C ASP A 43 23.62 6.31 -35.74
N ALA A 44 24.90 6.59 -35.46
CA ALA A 44 25.41 7.80 -34.82
C ALA A 44 24.82 8.07 -33.42
N VAL A 45 24.33 7.03 -32.74
CA VAL A 45 23.85 7.08 -31.35
C VAL A 45 24.88 6.40 -30.45
N VAL A 46 25.30 7.12 -29.41
CA VAL A 46 26.15 6.60 -28.34
C VAL A 46 25.31 6.51 -27.07
N ASN A 47 25.16 5.30 -26.56
CA ASN A 47 24.52 5.03 -25.28
C ASN A 47 25.58 4.91 -24.20
N LEU A 48 25.48 5.73 -23.16
CA LEU A 48 26.31 5.69 -21.98
C LEU A 48 25.54 5.02 -20.85
N TRP A 49 26.12 3.98 -20.29
CA TRP A 49 25.59 3.22 -19.15
C TRP A 49 26.44 3.53 -17.92
N LEU A 50 25.80 4.00 -16.86
CA LEU A 50 26.44 4.26 -15.56
C LEU A 50 26.05 3.17 -14.56
N ASP A 51 27.05 2.59 -13.89
CA ASP A 51 26.86 1.59 -12.82
C ASP A 51 26.29 2.25 -11.56
N SER A 52 24.95 2.26 -11.45
CA SER A 52 24.22 2.78 -10.27
C SER A 52 23.99 1.72 -9.20
N THR A 53 24.60 0.53 -9.30
CA THR A 53 24.31 -0.59 -8.40
C THR A 53 24.59 -0.31 -6.93
N ALA A 54 25.62 0.46 -6.61
CA ALA A 54 25.95 0.81 -5.24
C ALA A 54 24.93 1.81 -4.66
N ALA A 55 24.47 2.77 -5.47
CA ALA A 55 23.48 3.76 -5.05
C ALA A 55 22.11 3.11 -4.82
N ASP A 56 21.66 2.25 -5.73
CA ASP A 56 20.38 1.54 -5.60
C ASP A 56 20.37 0.57 -4.43
N LYS A 57 21.51 -0.09 -4.12
CA LYS A 57 21.65 -0.97 -2.96
C LYS A 57 21.57 -0.21 -1.65
N GLU A 58 22.21 0.95 -1.60
CA GLU A 58 22.18 1.84 -0.44
C GLU A 58 20.78 2.42 -0.21
N GLU A 59 20.08 2.83 -1.28
CA GLU A 59 18.70 3.30 -1.21
C GLU A 59 17.74 2.19 -0.75
N ALA A 60 17.88 0.98 -1.29
CA ALA A 60 17.10 -0.17 -0.86
C ALA A 60 17.36 -0.56 0.61
N PHE A 61 18.62 -0.44 1.07
CA PHE A 61 18.96 -0.68 2.46
C PHE A 61 18.28 0.35 3.38
N ARG A 62 18.36 1.63 3.02
CA ARG A 62 17.67 2.70 3.76
C ARG A 62 16.16 2.53 3.80
N GLU A 63 15.54 2.13 2.69
CA GLU A 63 14.09 1.88 2.65
C GLU A 63 13.71 0.72 3.59
N GLU A 64 14.52 -0.35 3.62
CA GLU A 64 14.26 -1.46 4.53
C GLU A 64 14.46 -1.07 6.00
N GLU A 65 15.49 -0.30 6.32
CA GLU A 65 15.69 0.25 7.66
C GLU A 65 14.49 1.10 8.11
N GLU A 66 14.00 2.00 7.25
CA GLU A 66 12.80 2.78 7.53
C GLU A 66 11.58 1.88 7.75
N ARG A 67 11.39 0.84 6.94
CA ARG A 67 10.27 -0.11 7.08
C ARG A 67 10.32 -0.87 8.40
N VAL A 68 11.52 -1.28 8.83
CA VAL A 68 11.73 -1.96 10.12
C VAL A 68 11.42 -1.01 11.27
N LEU A 69 11.96 0.22 11.22
CA LEU A 69 11.71 1.25 12.23
C LEU A 69 10.22 1.58 12.35
N ARG A 70 9.52 1.80 11.24
CA ARG A 70 8.07 2.03 11.23
C ARG A 70 7.30 0.84 11.81
N GLY A 71 7.75 -0.38 11.52
CA GLY A 71 7.19 -1.60 12.10
C GLY A 71 7.31 -1.64 13.63
N GLN A 72 8.47 -1.26 14.17
CA GLN A 72 8.71 -1.17 15.61
C GLN A 72 7.89 -0.04 16.25
N THR A 73 7.82 1.14 15.63
CA THR A 73 7.00 2.25 16.16
C THR A 73 5.53 1.89 16.25
N MET A 74 5.01 1.10 15.30
CA MET A 74 3.65 0.60 15.35
C MET A 74 3.46 -0.40 16.51
N GLU A 75 4.41 -1.31 16.74
CA GLU A 75 4.34 -2.26 17.85
C GLU A 75 4.41 -1.55 19.22
N ASN A 76 5.22 -0.50 19.33
CA ASN A 76 5.26 0.36 20.50
C ASN A 76 3.91 1.09 20.70
N ALA A 77 3.32 1.65 19.64
CA ALA A 77 2.02 2.32 19.73
C ALA A 77 0.90 1.37 20.18
N VAL A 78 0.94 0.09 19.78
CA VAL A 78 0.00 -0.93 20.25
C VAL A 78 0.17 -1.21 21.74
N GLN A 79 1.42 -1.28 22.22
CA GLN A 79 1.73 -1.44 23.64
C GLN A 79 1.26 -0.24 24.46
N ASP A 80 1.46 0.97 23.95
CA ASP A 80 1.02 2.23 24.57
C ASP A 80 -0.52 2.39 24.55
N GLY A 81 -1.23 1.60 23.74
CA GLY A 81 -2.69 1.66 23.58
C GLY A 81 -3.17 2.74 22.61
N ASP A 82 -2.25 3.40 21.91
CA ASP A 82 -2.50 4.43 20.90
C ASP A 82 -2.86 3.79 19.55
N PHE A 83 -4.10 3.32 19.44
CA PHE A 83 -4.55 2.62 18.23
C PHE A 83 -4.66 3.52 16.99
N SER A 84 -4.98 4.81 17.13
CA SER A 84 -5.08 5.73 15.99
C SER A 84 -3.74 5.82 15.24
N LYS A 85 -2.62 5.99 15.96
CA LYS A 85 -1.28 6.03 15.37
C LYS A 85 -0.89 4.69 14.77
N ALA A 86 -1.19 3.59 15.47
CA ALA A 86 -0.90 2.25 14.96
C ALA A 86 -1.63 1.94 13.64
N ILE A 87 -2.89 2.39 13.51
CA ILE A 87 -3.70 2.22 12.30
C ILE A 87 -3.13 3.05 11.14
N GLN A 88 -2.77 4.32 11.38
CA GLN A 88 -2.14 5.16 10.36
C GLN A 88 -0.84 4.54 9.82
N ILE A 89 0.05 4.10 10.72
CA ILE A 89 1.30 3.43 10.33
C ILE A 89 1.02 2.11 9.60
N ALA A 90 -0.04 1.38 9.98
CA ALA A 90 -0.43 0.15 9.30
C ALA A 90 -0.93 0.38 7.87
N PHE A 91 -1.60 1.50 7.60
CA PHE A 91 -1.97 1.92 6.24
C PHE A 91 -0.74 2.28 5.43
N ASP A 92 0.21 3.03 6.00
CA ASP A 92 1.48 3.36 5.32
C ASP A 92 2.30 2.12 4.96
N LEU A 93 2.26 1.10 5.82
CA LEU A 93 2.94 -0.17 5.60
C LEU A 93 2.17 -1.14 4.69
N ASN A 94 0.91 -0.85 4.33
CA ASN A 94 0.05 -1.67 3.47
C ASN A 94 -0.02 -3.16 3.93
N ARG A 95 -0.20 -3.39 5.24
CA ARG A 95 -0.24 -4.75 5.84
C ARG A 95 -1.64 -5.12 6.33
N PRO A 96 -2.52 -5.71 5.48
CA PRO A 96 -3.92 -5.97 5.84
C PRO A 96 -4.10 -6.95 7.01
N ARG A 97 -3.20 -7.94 7.14
CA ARG A 97 -3.26 -8.91 8.24
C ARG A 97 -2.93 -8.28 9.60
N LYS A 98 -1.97 -7.35 9.65
CA LYS A 98 -1.64 -6.64 10.89
C LYS A 98 -2.79 -5.70 11.27
N LEU A 99 -3.34 -4.98 10.29
CA LEU A 99 -4.49 -4.09 10.48
C LEU A 99 -5.72 -4.84 11.05
N PHE A 100 -6.03 -6.03 10.52
CA PHE A 100 -7.06 -6.90 11.09
C PHE A 100 -6.79 -7.27 12.56
N GLY A 101 -5.54 -7.57 12.90
CA GLY A 101 -5.12 -7.86 14.27
C GLY A 101 -5.41 -6.68 15.21
N LEU A 102 -5.08 -5.46 14.77
CA LEU A 102 -5.39 -4.23 15.52
C LEU A 102 -6.90 -4.09 15.76
N PHE A 103 -7.72 -4.26 14.73
CA PHE A 103 -9.19 -4.17 14.88
C PHE A 103 -9.75 -5.26 15.79
N SER A 104 -9.20 -6.48 15.73
CA SER A 104 -9.56 -7.57 16.64
C SER A 104 -9.23 -7.22 18.11
N GLU A 105 -8.06 -6.64 18.36
CA GLU A 105 -7.65 -6.20 19.70
C GLU A 105 -8.51 -5.06 20.22
N ILE A 106 -8.87 -4.10 19.37
CA ILE A 106 -9.79 -3.00 19.70
C ILE A 106 -11.16 -3.55 20.04
N CYS A 107 -11.70 -4.49 19.24
CA CYS A 107 -12.99 -5.12 19.48
C CYS A 107 -13.06 -5.88 20.82
N ARG A 108 -11.91 -6.39 21.31
CA ARG A 108 -11.83 -7.05 22.62
C ARG A 108 -11.85 -6.05 23.79
N LYS A 109 -11.44 -4.80 23.58
CA LYS A 109 -11.48 -3.74 24.60
C LYS A 109 -12.88 -3.12 24.66
N LYS A 110 -13.37 -2.69 25.83
CA LYS A 110 -14.74 -2.15 25.98
C LYS A 110 -14.97 -0.81 25.26
N ASP A 111 -13.91 -0.06 24.94
CA ASP A 111 -13.97 1.25 24.29
C ASP A 111 -13.93 1.18 22.75
N VAL A 112 -14.61 0.18 22.16
CA VAL A 112 -14.58 -0.11 20.71
C VAL A 112 -15.00 1.11 19.89
N GLY A 113 -16.11 1.76 20.27
CA GLY A 113 -16.72 2.82 19.46
C GLY A 113 -15.85 4.07 19.36
N LEU A 114 -15.38 4.59 20.49
CA LEU A 114 -14.66 5.88 20.56
C LEU A 114 -13.29 5.84 19.89
N GLN A 115 -12.51 4.78 20.12
CA GLN A 115 -11.17 4.66 19.55
C GLN A 115 -11.23 4.41 18.04
N MET A 116 -12.21 3.62 17.61
CA MET A 116 -12.40 3.29 16.21
C MET A 116 -12.99 4.46 15.42
N GLU A 117 -13.94 5.20 16.00
CA GLU A 117 -14.46 6.43 15.39
C GLU A 117 -13.36 7.47 15.18
N LYS A 118 -12.54 7.74 16.21
CA LYS A 118 -11.41 8.67 16.08
C LYS A 118 -10.43 8.24 15.00
N ALA A 119 -10.04 6.96 15.00
CA ALA A 119 -9.12 6.44 14.01
C ALA A 119 -9.69 6.49 12.58
N LEU A 120 -11.01 6.35 12.41
CA LEU A 120 -11.68 6.41 11.10
C LEU A 120 -11.91 7.85 10.61
N CYS A 121 -12.20 8.79 11.52
CA CYS A 121 -12.32 10.21 11.20
C CYS A 121 -11.01 10.82 10.70
N ASP A 122 -9.87 10.31 11.17
CA ASP A 122 -8.54 10.76 10.75
C ASP A 122 -8.09 10.20 9.38
N LEU A 123 -8.88 9.33 8.73
CA LEU A 123 -8.49 8.69 7.46
C LEU A 123 -8.78 9.57 6.23
N GLY A 124 -7.80 9.63 5.32
CA GLY A 124 -7.97 10.24 4.00
C GLY A 124 -8.82 9.38 3.04
N GLN A 125 -9.26 9.98 1.93
CA GLN A 125 -10.08 9.28 0.92
C GLN A 125 -9.39 8.04 0.31
N GLU A 126 -8.07 8.08 0.12
CA GLU A 126 -7.30 6.94 -0.41
C GLU A 126 -7.22 5.78 0.59
N GLN A 127 -7.01 6.10 1.86
CA GLN A 127 -6.98 5.11 2.94
C GLN A 127 -8.37 4.51 3.16
N LEU A 128 -9.43 5.31 3.02
CA LEU A 128 -10.81 4.84 3.07
C LEU A 128 -11.08 3.81 1.96
N ARG A 129 -10.63 4.10 0.73
CA ARG A 129 -10.73 3.13 -0.38
C ARG A 129 -10.02 1.82 -0.05
N LEU A 130 -8.77 1.88 0.43
CA LEU A 130 -8.01 0.70 0.83
C LEU A 130 -8.70 -0.09 1.94
N LEU A 131 -9.30 0.61 2.90
CA LEU A 131 -10.06 -0.02 3.99
C LEU A 131 -11.25 -0.83 3.44
N PHE A 132 -12.00 -0.31 2.47
CA PHE A 132 -13.09 -1.04 1.83
C PHE A 132 -12.59 -2.26 1.03
N GLU A 133 -11.45 -2.13 0.34
CA GLU A 133 -10.82 -3.25 -0.37
C GLU A 133 -10.40 -4.36 0.62
N TYR A 134 -9.79 -4.01 1.75
CA TYR A 134 -9.47 -4.97 2.81
C TYR A 134 -10.71 -5.56 3.48
N ALA A 135 -11.75 -4.74 3.72
CA ALA A 135 -13.00 -5.20 4.28
C ALA A 135 -13.64 -6.25 3.36
N ARG A 136 -13.53 -6.11 2.03
CA ARG A 136 -13.96 -7.13 1.07
C ARG A 136 -13.20 -8.44 1.24
N GLU A 137 -11.88 -8.39 1.40
CA GLU A 137 -11.06 -9.59 1.63
C GLU A 137 -11.38 -10.27 2.97
N TRP A 138 -11.59 -9.49 4.02
CA TRP A 138 -11.96 -10.02 5.34
C TRP A 138 -13.36 -10.61 5.33
N ASN A 139 -14.31 -9.98 4.61
CA ASN A 139 -15.68 -10.44 4.50
C ASN A 139 -15.82 -11.74 3.68
N ALA A 140 -14.90 -11.99 2.74
CA ALA A 140 -14.85 -13.25 2.00
C ALA A 140 -14.55 -14.46 2.92
N LYS A 141 -13.86 -14.25 4.05
CA LYS A 141 -13.47 -15.31 5.00
C LYS A 141 -14.47 -15.39 6.16
N PRO A 142 -15.17 -16.53 6.35
CA PRO A 142 -16.17 -16.66 7.42
C PRO A 142 -15.65 -16.42 8.84
N LYS A 143 -14.38 -16.74 9.12
CA LYS A 143 -13.78 -16.51 10.46
C LYS A 143 -13.50 -15.04 10.75
N MET A 144 -13.38 -14.21 9.70
CA MET A 144 -12.99 -12.80 9.79
C MET A 144 -14.18 -11.87 9.53
N CYS A 145 -15.36 -12.41 9.19
CA CYS A 145 -16.50 -11.61 8.78
C CYS A 145 -17.03 -10.71 9.91
N HIS A 146 -17.01 -11.17 11.16
CA HIS A 146 -17.52 -10.38 12.30
C HIS A 146 -16.78 -9.04 12.45
N ILE A 147 -15.44 -9.09 12.42
CA ILE A 147 -14.62 -7.87 12.51
C ILE A 147 -14.83 -7.00 11.26
N ALA A 148 -14.92 -7.60 10.07
CA ALA A 148 -15.19 -6.84 8.84
C ALA A 148 -16.53 -6.10 8.89
N GLN A 149 -17.61 -6.76 9.35
CA GLN A 149 -18.93 -6.16 9.47
C GLN A 149 -18.97 -5.06 10.54
N LEU A 150 -18.25 -5.23 11.66
CA LEU A 150 -18.11 -4.19 12.68
C LEU A 150 -17.39 -2.96 12.15
N VAL A 151 -16.32 -3.15 11.38
CA VAL A 151 -15.60 -2.05 10.73
C VAL A 151 -16.52 -1.32 9.76
N LEU A 152 -17.23 -2.03 8.90
CA LEU A 152 -18.18 -1.44 7.96
C LEU A 152 -19.29 -0.67 8.68
N PHE A 153 -19.86 -1.25 9.74
CA PHE A 153 -20.87 -0.59 10.58
C PHE A 153 -20.35 0.73 11.16
N GLN A 154 -19.14 0.72 11.73
CA GLN A 154 -18.56 1.93 12.30
C GLN A 154 -18.27 2.99 11.23
N VAL A 155 -17.78 2.59 10.06
CA VAL A 155 -17.54 3.50 8.92
C VAL A 155 -18.83 4.16 8.47
N PHE A 156 -19.93 3.41 8.31
CA PHE A 156 -21.20 3.98 7.87
C PHE A 156 -21.89 4.87 8.91
N ASN A 157 -21.63 4.64 10.21
CA ASN A 157 -22.18 5.49 11.26
C ASN A 157 -21.37 6.76 11.51
N SER A 158 -20.05 6.72 11.28
CA SER A 158 -19.15 7.86 11.54
C SER A 158 -19.01 8.78 10.32
N ILE A 159 -19.00 8.22 9.11
CA ILE A 159 -18.73 8.98 7.88
C ILE A 159 -20.02 9.22 7.11
N SER A 160 -20.25 10.48 6.72
CA SER A 160 -21.41 10.85 5.90
C SER A 160 -21.38 10.14 4.54
N PRO A 161 -22.54 9.61 4.06
CA PRO A 161 -22.63 8.92 2.77
C PRO A 161 -22.11 9.74 1.59
N SER A 162 -22.23 11.08 1.64
CA SER A 162 -21.75 11.98 0.60
C SER A 162 -20.24 11.84 0.38
N VAL A 163 -19.46 11.75 1.48
CA VAL A 163 -18.00 11.61 1.44
C VAL A 163 -17.60 10.25 0.88
N ILE A 164 -18.35 9.21 1.22
CA ILE A 164 -18.11 7.84 0.73
C ILE A 164 -18.28 7.79 -0.80
N LEU A 165 -19.30 8.47 -1.33
CA LEU A 165 -19.59 8.51 -2.77
C LEU A 165 -18.57 9.31 -3.58
N GLU A 166 -17.87 10.27 -2.96
CA GLU A 166 -16.78 11.01 -3.63
C GLU A 166 -15.54 10.15 -3.90
N VAL A 167 -15.40 9.02 -3.21
CA VAL A 167 -14.27 8.10 -3.39
C VAL A 167 -14.36 7.40 -4.74
N LYS A 168 -13.36 7.61 -5.59
CA LYS A 168 -13.27 7.02 -6.92
C LYS A 168 -13.24 5.49 -6.85
N GLY A 169 -14.14 4.83 -7.58
CA GLY A 169 -14.19 3.37 -7.70
C GLY A 169 -14.82 2.65 -6.50
N ILE A 170 -15.43 3.38 -5.55
CA ILE A 170 -16.05 2.77 -4.38
C ILE A 170 -17.24 1.87 -4.73
N GLY A 171 -17.98 2.20 -5.79
CA GLY A 171 -19.15 1.46 -6.25
C GLY A 171 -18.84 0.00 -6.54
N GLU A 172 -17.76 -0.28 -7.29
CA GLU A 172 -17.34 -1.66 -7.63
C GLU A 172 -16.96 -2.47 -6.37
N VAL A 173 -16.32 -1.81 -5.40
CA VAL A 173 -15.92 -2.46 -4.14
C VAL A 173 -17.16 -2.78 -3.29
N LEU A 174 -18.11 -1.85 -3.21
CA LEU A 174 -19.38 -2.02 -2.49
C LEU A 174 -20.27 -3.08 -3.14
N GLU A 175 -20.39 -3.10 -4.47
CA GLU A 175 -21.10 -4.16 -5.20
C GLU A 175 -20.52 -5.54 -4.88
N GLY A 176 -19.20 -5.64 -4.81
CA GLY A 176 -18.51 -6.86 -4.40
C GLY A 176 -18.75 -7.28 -2.94
N LEU A 177 -19.14 -6.36 -2.05
CA LEU A 177 -19.39 -6.62 -0.63
C LEU A 177 -20.80 -7.15 -0.35
N ILE A 178 -21.81 -6.67 -1.10
CA ILE A 178 -23.24 -7.03 -0.95
C ILE A 178 -23.48 -8.56 -0.93
N PRO A 179 -22.97 -9.38 -1.86
CA PRO A 179 -23.28 -10.81 -1.86
C PRO A 179 -22.71 -11.53 -0.64
N TYR A 180 -21.59 -11.07 -0.08
CA TYR A 180 -21.00 -11.65 1.12
C TYR A 180 -21.76 -11.24 2.38
N THR A 181 -22.15 -9.96 2.50
CA THR A 181 -22.97 -9.49 3.64
C THR A 181 -24.31 -10.24 3.68
N GLN A 182 -25.00 -10.35 2.54
CA GLN A 182 -26.27 -11.07 2.41
C GLN A 182 -26.11 -12.55 2.80
N ARG A 183 -25.07 -13.23 2.32
CA ARG A 183 -24.82 -14.63 2.65
C ARG A 183 -24.58 -14.84 4.15
N HIS A 184 -23.85 -13.94 4.80
CA HIS A 184 -23.61 -14.02 6.24
C HIS A 184 -24.87 -13.69 7.04
N LEU A 185 -25.67 -12.73 6.59
CA LEU A 185 -26.96 -12.41 7.18
C LEU A 185 -27.88 -13.64 7.14
N SER A 186 -28.05 -14.29 5.99
CA SER A 186 -28.86 -15.51 5.87
C SER A 186 -28.34 -16.67 6.73
N ARG A 187 -27.04 -16.71 7.05
CA ARG A 187 -26.48 -17.72 7.97
C ARG A 187 -26.86 -17.42 9.40
N ILE A 188 -26.77 -16.16 9.83
CA ILE A 188 -27.15 -15.73 11.18
C ILE A 188 -28.65 -15.90 11.39
N ASP A 189 -29.45 -15.50 10.41
CA ASP A 189 -30.91 -15.61 10.44
C ASP A 189 -31.36 -17.07 10.67
N ARG A 190 -30.77 -18.02 9.94
CA ARG A 190 -31.02 -19.46 10.16
C ARG A 190 -30.72 -19.92 11.58
N VAL A 191 -29.61 -19.44 12.17
CA VAL A 191 -29.26 -19.80 13.55
C VAL A 191 -30.31 -19.30 14.53
N VAL A 192 -30.77 -18.05 14.36
CA VAL A 192 -31.82 -17.46 15.20
C VAL A 192 -33.15 -18.20 15.04
N THR A 193 -33.55 -18.55 13.82
CA THR A 193 -34.81 -19.27 13.57
C THR A 193 -34.81 -20.75 13.97
N CYS A 194 -33.64 -21.35 14.22
CA CYS A 194 -33.54 -22.75 14.66
C CYS A 194 -33.55 -22.91 16.19
N GLU A 195 -33.52 -21.80 16.94
CA GLU A 195 -33.61 -21.80 18.41
C GLU A 195 -35.06 -21.69 18.94
N GLU A 196 -36.06 -21.66 18.04
CA GLU A 196 -37.50 -21.76 18.35
C GLU A 196 -38.06 -23.15 17.96
#